data_AF-A0A7U9WWF8-F1
#
_entry.id   AF-A0A7U9WWF8-F1
#
_cell.length_a   1.000
_cell.length_b   1.000
_cell.length_c   1.000
_cell.angle_alpha   90.00
_cell.angle_beta   90.00
_cell.angle_gamma   90.00
#
_symmetry.space_group_name_H-M   'P 1'
#
loop_
_entity.id
_entity.type
_entity.pdbx_description
1 polymer ?
#
loop_
_entity_poly.entity_id
_entity_poly.type
_entity_poly.pdbx_seq_one_letter_code
_entity_poly.pdbx_strand_id
1 'polypeptide(L)' 'MNGMKPKFMENSVIASSYYEQPDPYVNAPSCHVNLLELSRYAKQCGKKLVELTQEEVKSFSI' A
#
# COMPACT_ATOMS: atom_id res chain seq x y z
N MET A 1 -2.86 16.71 -8.53
CA MET A 1 -2.63 16.33 -7.12
C MET A 1 -1.15 16.05 -6.95
N ASN A 2 -0.41 16.86 -6.18
CA ASN A 2 0.95 16.51 -5.76
C ASN A 2 0.83 15.44 -4.66
N GLY A 3 0.59 14.19 -5.07
CA GLY A 3 0.49 13.05 -4.16
C GLY A 3 1.84 12.77 -3.51
N MET A 4 1.87 12.68 -2.18
CA MET A 4 3.05 12.23 -1.44
C MET A 4 3.28 10.75 -1.76
N LYS A 5 4.42 10.42 -2.38
CA LYS A 5 4.83 9.03 -2.63
C LYS A 5 5.11 8.36 -1.27
N PRO A 6 4.47 7.22 -0.95
CA PRO A 6 4.75 6.51 0.29
C PRO A 6 6.20 6.01 0.35
N LYS A 7 6.79 5.95 1.55
CA LYS A 7 8.17 5.46 1.76
C LYS A 7 8.36 4.02 1.30
N PHE A 8 7.39 3.14 1.54
CA PHE A 8 7.46 1.76 1.05
C PHE A 8 7.49 1.64 -0.48
N MET A 9 7.22 2.73 -1.22
CA MET A 9 7.30 2.78 -2.68
C MET A 9 8.53 3.51 -3.20
N GLU A 10 9.40 4.06 -2.35
CA GLU A 10 10.48 4.97 -2.75
C GLU A 10 11.32 4.41 -3.92
N ASN A 11 11.67 3.12 -3.84
CA ASN A 11 12.45 2.39 -4.84
C ASN A 11 11.63 1.51 -5.80
N SER A 12 10.30 1.57 -5.76
CA SER A 12 9.46 0.74 -6.64
C SER A 12 9.05 1.48 -7.91
N VAL A 13 9.07 0.74 -9.02
CA VAL A 13 8.47 1.13 -10.28
C VAL A 13 7.03 0.63 -10.29
N ILE A 14 6.07 1.55 -10.39
CA ILE A 14 4.66 1.23 -10.49
C ILE A 14 4.40 0.75 -11.92
N ALA A 15 3.76 -0.42 -12.08
CA ALA A 15 3.33 -0.89 -13.39
C ALA A 15 2.34 0.10 -14.01
N SER A 16 2.42 0.32 -15.33
CA SER A 16 1.54 1.26 -16.04
C SER A 16 0.05 0.95 -15.82
N SER A 17 -0.29 -0.32 -15.63
CA SER A 17 -1.64 -0.80 -15.36
C SER A 17 -2.27 -0.27 -14.07
N TYR A 18 -1.47 0.22 -13.10
CA TYR A 18 -2.00 0.84 -11.89
C TYR A 18 -2.85 2.08 -12.17
N TYR A 19 -2.56 2.79 -13.27
CA TYR A 19 -3.27 4.00 -13.67
C TYR A 19 -4.40 3.74 -14.68
N GLU A 20 -4.61 2.49 -15.07
CA GLU A 20 -5.72 2.12 -15.95
C GLU A 20 -7.06 2.24 -15.21
N GLN A 21 -8.13 2.54 -15.96
CA GLN A 21 -9.46 2.56 -15.37
C GLN A 21 -9.88 1.14 -14.96
N PRO A 22 -10.41 0.95 -13.75
CA PRO A 22 -10.89 -0.36 -13.32
C PRO A 22 -12.12 -0.77 -14.17
N ASP A 23 -12.11 -2.01 -14.64
CA ASP A 23 -13.25 -2.59 -15.36
C ASP A 23 -14.36 -2.98 -14.36
N PRO A 24 -15.58 -2.42 -14.48
CA PRO A 24 -16.68 -2.71 -13.56
C PRO A 24 -17.20 -4.15 -13.63
N TYR A 25 -16.86 -4.92 -14.67
CA TYR A 25 -17.27 -6.31 -14.85
C TYR A 25 -16.19 -7.32 -14.40
N VAL A 26 -15.05 -6.83 -13.92
CA VAL A 26 -13.94 -7.66 -13.44
C VAL A 26 -13.77 -7.47 -11.94
N ASN A 27 -13.53 -8.56 -11.23
CA ASN A 27 -13.22 -8.48 -9.80
C ASN A 27 -11.92 -7.70 -9.59
N ALA A 28 -11.93 -6.79 -8.63
CA ALA A 28 -10.72 -6.08 -8.23
C ALA A 28 -9.65 -7.10 -7.76
N PRO A 29 -8.36 -6.83 -8.02
CA PRO A 29 -7.28 -7.68 -7.52
C PRO A 29 -7.32 -7.73 -5.98
N SER A 30 -7.03 -8.91 -5.42
CA SER A 30 -6.96 -9.08 -3.97
C SER A 30 -5.84 -8.24 -3.37
N CYS A 31 -6.13 -7.54 -2.28
CA CYS A 31 -5.11 -6.89 -1.47
C CYS A 31 -4.41 -7.96 -0.62
N HIS A 32 -3.21 -8.38 -1.04
CA HIS A 32 -2.38 -9.39 -0.35
C HIS A 32 -1.73 -8.87 0.94
N VAL A 33 -2.42 -7.96 1.65
CA VAL A 33 -1.93 -7.32 2.86
C VAL A 33 -3.09 -7.18 3.84
N ASN A 34 -2.85 -7.53 5.10
CA ASN A 34 -3.79 -7.29 6.18
C ASN A 34 -3.79 -5.80 6.57
N LEU A 35 -4.65 -5.02 5.91
CA LEU A 35 -4.77 -3.58 6.12
C LEU A 35 -5.16 -3.21 7.56
N LEU A 36 -5.96 -4.06 8.24
CA LEU A 36 -6.39 -3.81 9.60
C LEU A 36 -5.22 -3.86 10.57
N GLU A 37 -4.44 -4.94 10.55
CA GLU A 37 -3.28 -5.10 11.42
C GLU A 37 -2.19 -4.08 11.10
N LEU A 38 -1.96 -3.80 9.82
CA LEU A 38 -1.03 -2.78 9.38
C LEU A 38 -1.43 -1.38 9.90
N SER A 39 -2.73 -1.05 9.90
CA SER A 39 -3.22 0.22 10.47
C SER A 39 -3.06 0.31 11.98
N ARG A 40 -3.27 -0.80 12.70
CA ARG A 40 -3.05 -0.90 14.16
C ARG A 40 -1.58 -0.71 14.49
N TYR A 41 -0.70 -1.38 13.75
CA TYR A 41 0.76 -1.25 13.88
C TYR A 41 1.23 0.20 13.67
N ALA A 42 0.81 0.85 12.58
CA ALA A 42 1.18 2.24 12.30
C ALA A 42 0.78 3.18 13.45
N LYS A 43 -0.43 3.00 14.00
CA LYS A 43 -0.93 3.76 15.15
C LYS A 43 -0.11 3.49 16.41
N GLN A 44 0.26 2.23 16.69
CA GLN A 44 1.10 1.86 17.83
C GLN A 44 2.50 2.47 17.75
N CYS A 45 3.09 2.50 16.56
CA CYS A 45 4.41 3.11 16.33
C CYS A 45 4.37 4.64 16.22
N GLY A 46 3.19 5.26 16.22
CA GLY A 46 3.03 6.71 16.05
C GLY A 46 3.40 7.22 14.65
N LYS A 47 3.39 6.33 13.63
CA LYS A 47 3.73 6.66 12.25
C LYS A 47 2.48 6.82 11.40
N LYS A 48 2.55 7.64 10.34
CA LYS A 48 1.53 7.63 9.27
C LYS A 48 1.76 6.45 8.35
N LEU A 49 0.70 5.97 7.69
CA LEU A 49 0.80 4.87 6.71
C LEU A 49 1.80 5.15 5.58
N VAL A 50 1.91 6.40 5.15
CA VAL A 50 2.86 6.84 4.12
C VAL A 50 4.32 6.80 4.58
N GLU A 51 4.58 6.73 5.88
CA GLU A 51 5.92 6.69 6.47
C GLU A 51 6.43 5.27 6.73
N LEU A 52 5.58 4.26 6.51
CA LEU A 52 5.97 2.87 6.65
C LEU A 52 6.98 2.47 5.56
N THR A 53 7.97 1.69 5.97
CA THR A 53 8.99 1.09 5.12
C THR A 53 8.47 -0.17 4.44
N GLN A 54 9.19 -0.64 3.41
CA GLN A 54 8.78 -1.83 2.66
C GLN A 54 8.83 -3.09 3.55
N GLU A 55 9.80 -3.17 4.45
CA GLU A 55 9.98 -4.26 5.40
C GLU A 55 8.83 -4.34 6.41
N GLU A 56 8.40 -3.18 6.93
CA GLU A 56 7.25 -3.09 7.83
C GLU A 56 5.97 -3.55 7.13
N VAL A 57 5.72 -3.09 5.90
CA VAL A 57 4.51 -3.50 5.14
C VAL A 57 4.51 -4.99 4.82
N LYS A 58 5.67 -5.55 4.44
CA LYS A 58 5.81 -6.97 4.08
C LYS A 58 5.50 -7.93 5.23
N SER A 59 5.63 -7.46 6.47
CA SER A 59 5.31 -8.25 7.67
C SER A 59 3.82 -8.55 7.81
N PHE A 60 2.95 -7.85 7.05
CA PHE A 60 1.50 -8.01 7.07
C PHE A 60 0.95 -8.66 5.80
N SER A 61 1.81 -9.26 4.95
CA SER A 61 1.37 -9.94 3.73
C SER A 61 0.58 -11.22 4.03
N ILE A 62 -0.47 -11.49 3.25
CA ILE A 62 -1.36 -12.66 3.35
C ILE A 62 -1.50 -13.40 2.01
#